data_AF-A0A2I0IU34-F1
#
_entry.id   AF-A0A2I0IU34-F1
#
_cell.length_a   1.000
_cell.length_b   1.000
_cell.length_c   1.000
_cell.angle_alpha   90.00
_cell.angle_beta   90.00
_cell.angle_gamma   90.00
#
_symmetry.space_group_name_H-M   'P 1'
#
loop_
_entity.id
_entity.type
_entity.pdbx_description
1 polymer ?
#
loop_
_entity_poly.entity_id
_entity_poly.type
_entity_poly.pdbx_seq_one_letter_code
_entity_poly.pdbx_strand_id
1 'polypeptide(L)'
;MLVGAYPFEDPEEPKNFRRTIQRILNVQYSIPDYVHISPECRHLISRIFEADPAKRITIPEIKSHEWFLKNLPTDLMDDNAQFEEPDQPMQSLDEIMQIIAEATVPAPGSQNLNQYLAGTLDMDDDMDEDLETDPDLDIDSSGEIVYAM
;
A
#
# COMPACT_ATOMS: atom_id res chain seq x y z
N MET A 1 1.55 10.08 -11.61
CA MET A 1 1.51 11.55 -11.78
C MET A 1 1.98 12.02 -13.15
N LEU A 2 3.22 11.74 -13.60
CA LEU A 2 3.74 12.29 -14.87
C LEU A 2 3.21 11.61 -16.15
N VAL A 3 3.08 10.28 -16.15
CA VAL A 3 2.63 9.50 -17.34
C VAL A 3 1.17 9.04 -17.23
N GLY A 4 0.62 8.98 -16.02
CA GLY A 4 -0.74 8.50 -15.76
C GLY A 4 -0.90 6.97 -15.65
N ALA A 5 0.20 6.22 -15.78
CA ALA A 5 0.25 4.77 -15.62
C ALA A 5 1.48 4.34 -14.81
N TYR A 6 1.50 3.08 -14.36
CA TYR A 6 2.66 2.51 -13.67
C TYR A 6 3.79 2.16 -14.64
N PRO A 7 5.07 2.36 -14.25
CA PRO A 7 6.21 2.27 -15.16
C PRO A 7 6.55 0.85 -15.63
N PHE A 8 6.15 -0.17 -14.88
CA PHE A 8 6.51 -1.58 -15.14
C PHE A 8 5.31 -2.45 -15.51
N GLU A 9 4.09 -1.94 -15.46
CA GLU A 9 2.92 -2.71 -15.85
C GLU A 9 2.83 -2.84 -17.36
N ASP A 10 2.25 -3.96 -17.80
CA ASP A 10 1.91 -4.15 -19.20
C ASP A 10 0.58 -3.43 -19.51
N PRO A 11 0.56 -2.43 -20.41
CA PRO A 11 -0.68 -1.74 -20.74
C PRO A 11 -1.70 -2.65 -21.44
N GLU A 12 -1.27 -3.74 -22.09
CA GLU A 12 -2.16 -4.69 -22.74
C GLU A 12 -2.66 -5.77 -21.77
N GLU A 13 -1.86 -6.13 -20.77
CA GLU A 13 -2.15 -7.19 -19.80
C GLU A 13 -1.87 -6.74 -18.35
N PRO A 14 -2.66 -5.82 -17.79
CA PRO A 14 -2.37 -5.23 -16.46
C PRO A 14 -2.42 -6.25 -15.31
N LYS A 15 -3.14 -7.37 -15.48
CA LYS A 15 -3.23 -8.45 -14.49
C LYS A 15 -2.10 -9.48 -14.59
N ASN A 16 -1.18 -9.32 -15.54
CA ASN A 16 -0.05 -10.23 -15.72
C ASN A 16 1.11 -9.84 -14.79
N PHE A 17 0.98 -10.16 -13.51
CA PHE A 17 1.99 -9.85 -12.49
C PHE A 17 3.36 -10.45 -12.82
N ARG A 18 3.40 -11.61 -13.47
CA ARG A 18 4.66 -12.25 -13.89
C ARG A 18 5.46 -11.34 -14.83
N ARG A 19 4.81 -10.72 -15.81
CA ARG A 19 5.45 -9.74 -16.71
C ARG A 19 5.88 -8.48 -15.96
N THR A 20 5.03 -7.95 -15.08
CA THR A 20 5.35 -6.76 -14.29
C THR A 20 6.60 -6.98 -13.43
N ILE A 21 6.69 -8.13 -12.73
CA ILE A 21 7.87 -8.48 -11.91
C ILE A 21 9.13 -8.60 -12.78
N GLN A 22 9.04 -9.23 -13.95
CA GLN A 22 10.18 -9.32 -14.87
C GLN A 22 10.66 -7.95 -15.33
N ARG A 23 9.73 -7.01 -15.60
CA ARG A 23 10.08 -5.63 -15.97
C ARG A 23 10.73 -4.88 -14.80
N ILE A 24 10.24 -5.06 -13.56
CA ILE A 24 10.85 -4.46 -12.36
C ILE A 24 12.30 -4.94 -12.19
N LEU A 25 12.52 -6.26 -12.22
CA LEU A 25 13.85 -6.85 -12.00
C LEU A 25 14.89 -6.40 -13.05
N ASN A 26 14.44 -6.16 -14.28
CA ASN A 26 15.29 -5.70 -15.38
C ASN A 26 15.25 -4.18 -15.58
N VAL A 27 14.53 -3.44 -14.72
CA VAL A 27 14.34 -1.99 -14.82
C VAL A 27 13.86 -1.55 -16.22
N GLN A 28 12.89 -2.28 -16.75
CA GLN A 28 12.31 -2.03 -18.06
C GLN A 28 11.11 -1.09 -17.93
N TYR A 29 11.37 0.20 -18.10
CA TYR A 29 10.33 1.23 -18.21
C TYR A 29 10.61 2.12 -19.43
N SER A 30 9.57 2.74 -19.97
CA SER A 30 9.71 3.74 -21.01
C SER A 30 8.76 4.91 -20.75
N ILE A 31 9.19 6.10 -21.14
CA ILE A 31 8.39 7.33 -21.01
C ILE A 31 7.86 7.61 -22.41
N PRO A 32 6.53 7.57 -22.63
CA PRO A 32 5.97 7.74 -23.97
C PRO A 32 6.33 9.09 -24.60
N ASP A 33 6.45 9.14 -25.92
CA ASP A 33 6.90 10.33 -26.66
C ASP A 33 5.96 11.54 -26.52
N TYR A 34 4.67 11.28 -26.28
CA TYR A 34 3.67 12.33 -26.04
C TYR A 34 3.83 13.01 -24.67
N VAL A 35 4.62 12.43 -23.75
CA VAL A 35 4.87 12.99 -22.42
C VAL A 35 6.18 13.77 -22.45
N HIS A 36 6.06 15.09 -22.46
CA HIS A 36 7.21 15.99 -22.39
C HIS A 36 7.62 16.23 -20.94
N ILE A 37 8.75 15.65 -20.54
CA ILE A 37 9.39 15.93 -19.25
C ILE A 37 10.75 16.60 -19.45
N SER A 38 11.15 17.42 -18.48
CA SER A 38 12.46 18.07 -18.50
C SER A 38 13.60 17.04 -18.40
N PRO A 39 14.80 17.35 -18.92
CA PRO A 39 15.93 16.43 -18.83
C PRO A 39 16.33 16.14 -17.37
N GLU A 40 16.20 17.11 -16.48
CA GLU A 40 16.47 16.95 -15.05
C GLU A 40 15.46 16.00 -14.39
N CYS A 41 14.18 16.05 -14.82
CA CYS A 41 13.16 15.10 -14.37
C CYS A 41 13.51 13.67 -14.79
N ARG A 42 13.89 13.50 -16.07
CA ARG A 42 14.29 12.20 -16.62
C ARG A 42 15.53 11.66 -15.91
N HIS A 43 16.49 12.52 -15.62
CA HIS A 43 17.69 12.18 -14.87
C HIS A 43 17.34 11.68 -13.47
N LEU A 44 16.48 12.41 -12.74
CA LEU A 44 16.03 11.99 -11.41
C LEU A 44 15.33 10.62 -11.43
N ILE A 45 14.42 10.39 -12.38
CA ILE A 45 13.73 9.10 -12.55
C ILE A 45 14.74 7.98 -12.80
N SER A 46 15.74 8.20 -13.65
CA SER A 46 16.77 7.19 -13.95
C SER A 46 17.62 6.82 -12.74
N ARG A 47 17.85 7.76 -11.83
CA ARG A 47 18.61 7.57 -10.60
C ARG A 47 17.80 6.85 -9.51
N ILE A 48 16.47 6.97 -9.54
CA ILE A 48 15.53 6.27 -8.64
C ILE A 48 15.31 4.84 -9.12
N PHE A 49 15.06 4.64 -10.42
CA PHE A 49 14.92 3.33 -11.03
C PHE A 49 16.28 2.71 -11.32
N GLU A 50 17.07 2.52 -10.26
CA GLU A 50 18.34 1.79 -10.29
C GLU A 50 18.13 0.41 -9.65
N ALA A 51 18.56 -0.64 -10.37
CA ALA A 51 18.38 -2.03 -9.92
C ALA A 51 19.15 -2.30 -8.63
N ASP A 52 20.38 -1.79 -8.57
CA ASP A 52 21.29 -1.93 -7.44
C ASP A 52 20.94 -0.91 -6.35
N PRO A 53 20.45 -1.34 -5.17
CA PRO A 53 20.08 -0.43 -4.09
C PRO A 53 21.26 0.42 -3.60
N ALA A 54 22.50 -0.07 -3.73
CA ALA A 54 23.69 0.66 -3.31
C ALA A 54 24.03 1.83 -4.24
N LYS A 55 23.56 1.81 -5.48
CA LYS A 55 23.75 2.88 -6.48
C LYS A 55 22.55 3.80 -6.60
N ARG A 56 21.40 3.38 -6.06
CA ARG A 56 20.15 4.14 -6.08
C ARG A 56 20.33 5.44 -5.31
N ILE A 57 19.82 6.53 -5.87
CA ILE A 57 19.87 7.84 -5.24
C ILE A 57 19.17 7.83 -3.87
N THR A 58 19.79 8.50 -2.91
CA THR A 58 19.30 8.62 -1.53
C THR A 58 18.37 9.82 -1.36
N ILE A 59 17.59 9.86 -0.27
CA ILE A 59 16.70 10.99 0.02
C ILE A 59 17.45 12.33 0.13
N PRO A 60 18.62 12.44 0.81
CA PRO A 60 19.37 13.70 0.83
C PRO A 60 19.83 14.16 -0.55
N GLU A 61 20.22 13.22 -1.43
CA GLU A 61 20.58 13.53 -2.81
C GLU A 61 19.36 13.95 -3.64
N ILE A 62 18.17 13.40 -3.38
CA ILE A 62 16.92 13.86 -4.00
C ILE A 62 16.57 15.28 -3.54
N LYS A 63 16.65 15.57 -2.23
CA LYS A 63 16.38 16.92 -1.67
C LYS A 63 17.32 17.98 -2.26
N SER A 64 18.52 17.59 -2.68
CA SER A 64 19.51 18.47 -3.33
C SER A 64 19.49 18.44 -4.86
N HIS A 65 18.63 17.62 -5.47
CA HIS A 65 18.56 17.49 -6.92
C HIS A 65 17.90 18.73 -7.57
N GLU A 66 18.45 19.22 -8.68
CA GLU A 66 18.00 20.45 -9.36
C GLU A 66 16.50 20.45 -9.69
N TRP A 67 15.98 19.30 -10.16
CA TRP A 67 14.56 19.15 -10.45
C TRP A 67 13.67 19.31 -9.20
N PHE A 68 14.13 18.84 -8.04
CA PHE A 68 13.37 18.92 -6.79
C PHE A 68 13.41 20.33 -6.18
N LEU A 69 14.56 21.00 -6.27
CA LEU A 69 14.74 22.37 -5.77
C LEU A 69 13.99 23.42 -6.62
N LYS A 70 13.66 23.10 -7.87
CA LYS A 70 12.98 24.02 -8.77
C LYS A 70 11.57 24.34 -8.28
N ASN A 71 11.37 25.61 -7.88
CA ASN A 71 10.12 26.11 -7.30
C ASN A 71 9.72 25.44 -5.98
N LEU A 72 10.69 24.90 -5.22
CA LEU A 72 10.41 24.35 -3.90
C LEU A 72 10.02 25.50 -2.94
N PRO A 73 8.82 25.48 -2.33
CA PRO A 73 8.42 26.47 -1.34
C PRO A 73 9.37 26.49 -0.15
N THR A 74 9.72 27.69 0.33
CA THR A 74 10.63 27.87 1.46
C THR A 74 10.14 27.16 2.73
N ASP A 75 8.82 27.05 2.93
CA ASP A 75 8.21 26.37 4.08
C ASP A 75 8.52 24.86 4.14
N LEU A 76 8.88 24.26 3.00
CA LEU A 76 9.25 22.84 2.90
C LEU A 76 10.77 22.62 2.90
N MET A 77 11.56 23.70 2.93
CA MET A 77 13.03 23.61 2.95
C MET A 77 13.57 23.37 4.36
N ASP A 78 12.86 23.81 5.39
CA ASP A 78 13.21 23.57 6.79
C ASP A 78 12.42 22.38 7.34
N ASP A 79 13.13 21.31 7.73
CA ASP A 79 12.57 20.23 8.58
C ASP A 79 12.16 20.77 9.98
N ASN A 80 12.41 22.06 10.23
CA ASN A 80 12.09 22.84 11.41
C ASN A 80 10.86 23.74 11.22
N ALA A 81 10.08 23.55 10.14
CA ALA A 81 8.77 24.16 10.00
C ALA A 81 8.03 24.03 11.32
N GLN A 82 7.76 25.18 11.95
CA GLN A 82 7.12 25.30 13.24
C GLN A 82 5.68 24.81 13.06
N PHE A 83 5.51 23.49 13.09
CA PHE A 83 4.21 22.87 13.06
C PHE A 83 3.60 23.19 14.42
N GLU A 84 2.73 24.19 14.45
CA GLU A 84 1.82 24.36 15.57
C GLU A 84 0.90 23.15 15.54
N GLU A 85 1.23 22.17 16.39
CA GLU A 85 0.38 21.01 16.63
C GLU A 85 -1.00 21.55 17.00
N PRO A 86 -2.07 21.20 16.27
CA PRO A 86 -3.42 21.58 16.67
C PRO A 86 -3.68 21.08 18.09
N ASP A 87 -4.62 21.72 18.82
CA ASP A 87 -5.08 21.33 20.17
C ASP A 87 -5.79 19.94 20.18
N GLN A 88 -5.22 18.94 19.51
CA GLN A 88 -5.58 17.55 19.69
C GLN A 88 -4.98 17.10 21.02
N PRO A 89 -5.77 16.42 21.88
CA PRO A 89 -5.22 15.87 23.10
C PRO A 89 -4.15 14.83 22.73
N MET A 90 -2.88 15.17 22.93
CA MET A 90 -1.80 14.20 22.82
C MET A 90 -2.02 13.13 23.89
N GLN A 91 -2.28 11.90 23.47
CA GLN A 91 -2.40 10.78 24.38
C GLN A 91 -1.01 10.41 24.90
N SER A 92 -0.91 10.13 26.20
CA SER A 92 0.34 9.63 26.77
C SER A 92 0.65 8.23 26.23
N LEU A 93 1.94 7.84 26.20
CA LEU A 93 2.34 6.49 25.78
C LEU A 93 1.60 5.40 26.60
N ASP A 94 1.39 5.66 27.89
CA ASP A 94 0.70 4.74 28.79
C ASP A 94 -0.78 4.59 28.42
N GLU A 95 -1.47 5.70 28.10
CA GLU A 95 -2.86 5.70 27.64
C GLU A 95 -3.01 4.96 26.30
N ILE A 96 -2.09 5.19 25.36
CA ILE A 96 -2.06 4.47 24.07
C ILE A 96 -1.92 2.96 24.30
N MET A 97 -0.96 2.55 25.14
CA MET A 97 -0.74 1.15 25.45
C MET A 97 -1.93 0.52 26.18
N GLN A 98 -2.60 1.28 27.05
CA GLN A 98 -3.79 0.84 27.75
C GLN A 98 -4.95 0.60 26.79
N ILE A 99 -5.20 1.50 25.85
CA ILE A 99 -6.23 1.34 24.82
C ILE A 99 -5.94 0.13 23.93
N ILE A 100 -4.68 -0.08 23.53
CA ILE A 100 -4.28 -1.26 22.74
C ILE A 100 -4.55 -2.55 23.53
N ALA A 101 -4.19 -2.58 24.82
CA ALA A 101 -4.44 -3.74 25.66
C ALA A 101 -5.95 -4.00 25.82
N GLU A 102 -6.75 -2.96 26.01
CA GLU A 102 -8.21 -3.08 26.12
C GLU A 102 -8.85 -3.59 24.82
N ALA A 103 -8.37 -3.13 23.66
CA ALA A 103 -8.86 -3.57 22.35
C ALA A 103 -8.59 -5.06 22.04
N THR A 104 -7.69 -5.73 22.79
CA THR A 104 -7.49 -7.18 22.67
C THR A 104 -8.57 -8.01 23.38
N VAL A 105 -9.39 -7.38 24.24
CA VAL A 105 -10.45 -8.06 24.99
C VAL A 105 -11.74 -8.09 24.16
N PRO A 106 -12.28 -9.28 23.84
CA PRO A 106 -13.54 -9.38 23.10
C PRO A 106 -14.70 -8.87 23.96
N ALA A 107 -15.70 -8.25 23.30
CA ALA A 107 -16.88 -7.74 23.98
C ALA A 107 -17.59 -8.83 24.79
N PRO A 108 -17.97 -8.58 26.06
CA PRO A 108 -18.70 -9.55 26.86
C PRO A 108 -20.06 -9.82 26.21
N GLY A 109 -20.20 -11.01 25.61
CA GLY A 109 -21.40 -11.46 24.90
C GLY A 109 -21.18 -11.93 23.45
N SER A 110 -19.99 -11.75 22.86
CA SER A 110 -19.71 -12.21 21.48
C SER A 110 -19.66 -13.74 21.32
N GLN A 111 -19.58 -14.48 22.43
CA GLN A 111 -19.57 -15.95 22.41
C GLN A 111 -20.90 -16.58 21.96
N ASN A 112 -22.01 -15.83 21.90
CA ASN A 112 -23.30 -16.42 21.53
C ASN A 112 -23.52 -16.52 20.02
N LEU A 113 -22.86 -15.72 19.17
CA LEU A 113 -23.15 -15.77 17.73
C LEU A 113 -22.58 -17.04 17.06
N ASN A 114 -21.45 -17.55 17.56
CA ASN A 114 -20.85 -18.80 17.06
C ASN A 114 -21.71 -20.05 17.33
N GLN A 115 -22.55 -20.04 18.36
CA GLN A 115 -23.40 -21.19 18.70
C GLN A 115 -24.65 -21.28 17.82
N TYR A 116 -25.14 -20.15 17.28
CA TYR A 116 -26.32 -20.12 16.41
C TYR A 116 -26.02 -20.46 14.95
N LEU A 117 -24.79 -20.22 14.45
CA LEU A 117 -24.43 -20.65 13.09
C LEU A 117 -24.19 -22.17 13.01
N ALA A 118 -23.65 -22.80 14.05
CA ALA A 118 -23.38 -24.24 14.06
C ALA A 118 -24.63 -25.13 14.21
N GLY A 119 -25.76 -24.58 14.63
CA GLY A 119 -26.99 -25.34 14.91
C GLY A 119 -28.10 -25.25 13.87
N THR A 120 -27.87 -24.56 12.73
CA THR A 120 -28.93 -24.29 11.73
C THR A 120 -28.65 -24.90 10.35
N LEU A 121 -27.77 -25.90 10.25
CA LEU A 121 -27.47 -26.62 9.00
C LEU A 121 -27.87 -28.12 9.03
N ASP A 122 -28.67 -28.56 10.01
CA ASP A 122 -29.28 -29.90 10.03
C ASP A 122 -30.66 -29.89 9.34
N MET A 123 -30.74 -29.34 8.13
CA MET A 123 -31.93 -29.42 7.27
C MET A 123 -31.47 -29.84 5.87
N ASP A 124 -31.59 -31.14 5.63
CA ASP A 124 -31.84 -31.83 4.36
C ASP A 124 -31.19 -31.24 3.09
N ASP A 125 -30.17 -31.92 2.56
CA ASP A 125 -29.90 -31.87 1.12
C ASP A 125 -29.36 -33.22 0.60
N ASP A 126 -30.29 -34.06 0.14
CA ASP A 126 -30.05 -35.04 -0.91
C ASP A 126 -29.67 -34.28 -2.21
N MET A 127 -28.40 -33.89 -2.35
CA MET A 127 -27.80 -33.59 -3.65
C MET A 127 -26.37 -34.13 -3.72
N ASP A 128 -26.28 -35.38 -4.15
CA ASP A 128 -25.10 -35.91 -4.83
C ASP A 128 -24.73 -35.00 -6.01
N GLU A 129 -23.47 -34.53 -6.07
CA GLU A 129 -22.55 -34.65 -7.23
C GLU A 129 -21.37 -33.66 -7.13
N ASP A 130 -20.18 -34.24 -6.96
CA ASP A 130 -18.87 -33.79 -7.46
C ASP A 130 -18.54 -32.29 -7.49
N LEU A 131 -17.69 -31.86 -6.55
CA LEU A 131 -16.52 -31.03 -6.88
C LEU A 131 -15.35 -31.38 -5.96
N GLU A 132 -14.32 -31.97 -6.57
CA GLU A 132 -13.08 -32.39 -5.94
C GLU A 132 -12.37 -31.26 -5.19
N THR A 133 -11.73 -31.65 -4.10
CA THR A 133 -10.96 -30.85 -3.15
C THR A 133 -9.73 -30.22 -3.81
N ASP A 134 -9.64 -28.89 -3.84
CA ASP A 134 -8.38 -28.17 -4.11
C ASP A 134 -7.78 -27.68 -2.78
N PRO A 135 -6.61 -28.20 -2.33
CA PRO A 135 -6.08 -27.92 -1.00
C PRO A 135 -5.24 -26.63 -0.85
N ASP A 136 -5.19 -25.74 -1.86
CA ASP A 136 -4.26 -24.60 -1.87
C ASP A 136 -4.90 -23.20 -1.73
N LEU A 137 -6.04 -23.05 -1.04
CA LEU A 137 -6.57 -21.71 -0.72
C LEU A 137 -5.95 -21.16 0.57
N ASP A 138 -4.89 -20.37 0.37
CA ASP A 138 -4.21 -19.56 1.38
C ASP A 138 -5.20 -18.68 2.16
N ILE A 139 -5.26 -18.93 3.47
CA ILE A 139 -5.93 -18.13 4.50
C ILE A 139 -5.07 -16.89 4.75
N ASP A 140 -5.33 -15.80 4.03
CA ASP A 140 -5.28 -14.43 4.58
C ASP A 140 -5.90 -13.43 3.59
N SER A 141 -7.22 -13.25 3.66
CA SER A 141 -7.88 -12.09 3.06
C SER A 141 -8.71 -11.39 4.12
N SER A 142 -8.01 -10.87 5.13
CA SER A 142 -8.56 -9.99 6.15
C SER A 142 -8.77 -8.59 5.56
N GLY A 143 -9.99 -8.28 5.14
CA GLY A 143 -10.34 -6.99 4.53
C GLY A 143 -11.78 -6.57 4.81
N GLU A 144 -12.18 -6.49 6.08
CA GLU A 144 -13.47 -5.95 6.44
C GLU A 144 -13.38 -4.40 6.51
N ILE A 145 -14.06 -3.73 5.56
CA ILE A 145 -14.21 -2.28 5.52
C ILE A 145 -15.49 -1.91 6.26
N VAL A 146 -15.37 -1.23 7.39
CA VAL A 146 -16.52 -0.65 8.11
C VAL A 146 -16.73 0.79 7.65
N TYR A 147 -17.88 1.07 7.03
CA TYR A 147 -18.36 2.44 6.81
C TYR A 147 -19.15 2.90 8.03
N ALA A 148 -18.81 4.07 8.58
CA ALA A 148 -19.67 4.79 9.52
C ALA A 148 -20.59 5.75 8.74
N MET A 149 -21.89 5.73 9.07
CA MET A 149 -22.86 6.79 8.71
C MET A 149 -22.86 7.88 9.77
#